data_AF-A0A2U9AUX3-F1
#
_entry.id   AF-A0A2U9AUX3-F1
#
_cell.length_a   1.000
_cell.length_b   1.000
_cell.length_c   1.000
_cell.angle_alpha   90.00
_cell.angle_beta   90.00
_cell.angle_gamma   90.00
#
_symmetry.space_group_name_H-M   'P 1'
#
loop_
_entity.id
_entity.type
_entity.pdbx_description
1 polymer ?
#
loop_
_entity_poly.entity_id
_entity_poly.type
_entity_poly.pdbx_seq_one_letter_code
_entity_poly.pdbx_strand_id
1 'polypeptide(L)'
;MSAVPRPVARVARFIAHQCDWASVATVSSRPPVVGQPFSNTLSVSDGPRGSGSGSPYLYLTRMEASVQDLQVNPAASLSMTLAQTDYCRQQGFDPQSPLCARLILSGSVLQVNGTEAEFAKKSLFSRHPEMIDWPTDHDWFFAKAAPHHFLLHSDSRRHKTTASARCHVVEASGDMKSWTFGLMVVASTFPTAEAMALYDPKLCFLLDGFLVVYGLVITGMFIKEKFFRTKGKLVEDALYTDLKGSDGGGGYQPLVRDAERGRNRWTHDESPYSDLSKRTDGDYKELPIKRERQKKNEQVYQGLSSATRDTYDSLQMQPLPAR
;
A
#
# COMPACT_ATOMS: atom_id res chain seq x y z
N MET A 1 1.88 -3.85 14.30
CA MET A 1 1.36 -2.89 13.29
C MET A 1 2.56 -2.11 12.76
N SER A 2 3.00 -2.35 11.53
CA SER A 2 4.17 -1.65 10.98
C SER A 2 3.75 -0.29 10.45
N ALA A 3 4.26 0.78 11.05
CA ALA A 3 4.03 2.14 10.55
C ALA A 3 4.70 2.32 9.18
N VAL A 4 4.00 2.95 8.24
CA VAL A 4 4.54 3.29 6.92
C VAL A 4 5.63 4.35 7.08
N PRO A 5 6.81 4.20 6.45
CA PRO A 5 7.78 5.27 6.40
C PRO A 5 7.18 6.55 5.79
N ARG A 6 7.31 7.70 6.46
CA ARG A 6 6.79 9.00 5.98
C ARG A 6 7.13 9.31 4.50
N PRO A 7 8.33 8.95 3.96
CA PRO A 7 8.63 9.14 2.55
C PRO A 7 7.73 8.35 1.60
N VAL A 8 7.39 7.10 1.94
CA VAL A 8 6.53 6.23 1.12
C VAL A 8 5.13 6.82 1.00
N ALA A 9 4.52 7.20 2.13
CA ALA A 9 3.18 7.80 2.14
C ALA A 9 3.13 9.16 1.42
N ARG A 10 4.27 9.87 1.35
CA ARG A 10 4.38 11.13 0.59
C ARG A 10 4.42 10.87 -0.91
N VAL A 11 5.21 9.90 -1.37
CA VAL A 11 5.28 9.52 -2.80
C VAL A 11 3.93 9.00 -3.28
N ALA A 12 3.24 8.17 -2.48
CA ALA A 12 1.90 7.71 -2.82
C ALA A 12 0.92 8.89 -3.02
N ARG A 13 0.86 9.83 -2.08
CA ARG A 13 0.01 11.02 -2.22
C ARG A 13 0.42 11.91 -3.40
N PHE A 14 1.73 12.03 -3.66
CA PHE A 14 2.23 12.75 -4.82
C PHE A 14 1.71 12.14 -6.13
N ILE A 15 1.81 10.82 -6.31
CA ILE A 15 1.32 10.13 -7.51
C ILE A 15 -0.19 10.33 -7.66
N ALA A 16 -0.96 10.12 -6.59
CA ALA A 16 -2.42 10.32 -6.61
C ALA A 16 -2.81 11.76 -7.00
N HIS A 17 -2.02 12.75 -6.57
CA HIS A 17 -2.26 14.16 -6.92
C HIS A 17 -1.80 14.52 -8.34
N GLN A 18 -0.78 13.87 -8.88
CA GLN A 18 -0.28 14.21 -10.23
C GLN A 18 -1.07 13.54 -11.36
N CYS A 19 -1.71 12.39 -11.11
CA CYS A 19 -2.39 11.64 -12.15
C CYS A 19 -3.83 12.12 -12.34
N ASP A 20 -4.22 12.44 -13.58
CA ASP A 20 -5.58 12.89 -13.94
C ASP A 20 -6.54 11.72 -14.21
N TRP A 21 -6.02 10.52 -14.44
CA TRP A 21 -6.81 9.32 -14.68
C TRP A 21 -6.16 8.11 -14.00
N ALA A 22 -6.94 7.07 -13.75
CA ALA A 22 -6.49 5.81 -13.19
C ALA A 22 -7.03 4.63 -14.01
N SER A 23 -6.24 3.56 -14.09
CA SER A 23 -6.76 2.25 -14.49
C SER A 23 -7.50 1.64 -13.31
N VAL A 24 -8.80 1.43 -13.44
CA VAL A 24 -9.69 0.92 -12.39
C VAL A 24 -10.09 -0.50 -12.75
N ALA A 25 -9.71 -1.45 -11.89
CA ALA A 25 -10.09 -2.84 -12.01
C ALA A 25 -11.29 -3.15 -11.12
N THR A 26 -12.33 -3.74 -11.71
CA THR A 26 -13.56 -4.23 -11.08
C THR A 26 -13.74 -5.72 -11.38
N VAL A 27 -14.69 -6.38 -10.71
CA VAL A 27 -15.09 -7.77 -11.04
C VAL A 27 -16.31 -7.71 -11.93
N SER A 28 -16.21 -8.23 -13.16
CA SER A 28 -17.30 -8.16 -14.12
C SER A 28 -18.56 -8.85 -13.60
N SER A 29 -19.70 -8.15 -13.65
CA SER A 29 -21.03 -8.72 -13.36
C SER A 29 -21.79 -9.12 -14.63
N ARG A 30 -21.17 -8.95 -15.81
CA ARG A 30 -21.83 -8.98 -17.12
C ARG A 30 -21.45 -10.22 -17.93
N PRO A 31 -22.41 -10.94 -18.55
CA PRO A 31 -22.10 -12.02 -19.48
C PRO A 31 -21.32 -11.52 -20.71
N PRO A 32 -20.42 -12.34 -21.30
CA PRO A 32 -20.08 -13.73 -20.95
C PRO A 32 -18.94 -13.88 -19.94
N VAL A 33 -18.42 -12.78 -19.38
CA VAL A 33 -17.17 -12.75 -18.60
C VAL A 33 -17.39 -12.54 -17.09
N VAL A 34 -18.54 -12.96 -16.58
CA VAL A 34 -18.90 -12.82 -15.15
C VAL A 34 -17.78 -13.40 -14.26
N GLY A 35 -17.34 -12.62 -13.27
CA GLY A 35 -16.28 -12.99 -12.34
C GLY A 35 -14.86 -12.71 -12.82
N GLN A 36 -14.65 -12.34 -14.09
CA GLN A 36 -13.32 -11.95 -14.59
C GLN A 36 -12.95 -10.52 -14.15
N PRO A 37 -11.65 -10.22 -13.98
CA PRO A 37 -11.20 -8.85 -13.75
C PRO A 37 -11.46 -8.01 -15.00
N PHE A 38 -12.17 -6.90 -14.85
CA PHE A 38 -12.41 -5.91 -15.88
C PHE A 38 -11.63 -4.64 -15.54
N SER A 39 -10.80 -4.15 -16.46
CA SER A 39 -10.06 -2.90 -16.28
C SER A 39 -10.60 -1.83 -17.21
N ASN A 40 -10.86 -0.65 -16.67
CA ASN A 40 -11.24 0.53 -17.46
C ASN A 40 -10.41 1.76 -17.04
N THR A 41 -10.35 2.76 -17.90
CA THR A 41 -9.72 4.05 -17.61
C THR A 41 -10.78 5.02 -17.13
N LEU A 42 -10.63 5.55 -15.91
CA LEU A 42 -11.54 6.54 -15.34
C LEU A 42 -10.76 7.78 -14.92
N SER A 43 -11.32 8.96 -15.22
CA SER A 43 -10.79 10.23 -14.73
C SER A 43 -10.90 10.32 -13.22
N VAL A 44 -9.84 10.78 -12.57
CA VAL A 44 -9.75 10.91 -11.11
C VAL A 44 -9.24 12.29 -10.70
N SER A 45 -9.55 12.67 -9.48
CA SER A 45 -8.99 13.85 -8.82
C SER A 45 -8.95 13.64 -7.32
N ASP A 46 -7.81 13.86 -6.66
CA ASP A 46 -7.76 13.88 -5.20
C ASP A 46 -7.99 15.28 -4.61
N GLY A 47 -8.12 16.30 -5.45
CA GLY A 47 -8.26 17.70 -5.04
C GLY A 47 -7.86 18.70 -6.16
N PRO A 48 -8.21 19.98 -6.02
CA PRO A 48 -7.73 21.04 -6.91
C PRO A 48 -6.20 21.17 -6.86
N ARG A 49 -5.59 21.76 -7.90
CA ARG A 49 -4.13 21.99 -7.93
C ARG A 49 -3.66 22.73 -6.67
N GLY A 50 -2.67 22.15 -5.98
CA GLY A 50 -2.11 22.69 -4.74
C GLY A 50 -2.89 22.31 -3.46
N SER A 51 -4.01 21.58 -3.57
CA SER A 51 -4.83 21.16 -2.42
C SER A 51 -5.34 19.72 -2.59
N GLY A 52 -4.40 18.76 -2.60
CA GLY A 52 -4.70 17.32 -2.70
C GLY A 52 -5.04 16.69 -1.35
N SER A 53 -6.15 15.96 -1.29
CA SER A 53 -6.58 15.20 -0.11
C SER A 53 -5.92 13.82 0.00
N GLY A 54 -5.37 13.29 -1.11
CA GLY A 54 -4.87 11.92 -1.23
C GLY A 54 -5.93 10.85 -1.46
N SER A 55 -7.24 11.18 -1.47
CA SER A 55 -8.33 10.25 -1.79
C SER A 55 -8.89 10.55 -3.19
N PRO A 56 -8.84 9.60 -4.14
CA PRO A 56 -9.36 9.84 -5.49
C PRO A 56 -10.88 9.94 -5.51
N TYR A 57 -11.40 11.04 -6.06
CA TYR A 57 -12.80 11.22 -6.44
C TYR A 57 -12.98 10.89 -7.92
N LEU A 58 -14.18 10.42 -8.28
CA LEU A 58 -14.59 10.06 -9.64
C LEU A 58 -15.95 10.69 -9.96
N TYR A 59 -16.19 11.00 -11.23
CA TYR A 59 -17.49 11.43 -11.75
C TYR A 59 -18.04 10.34 -12.66
N LEU A 60 -19.14 9.70 -12.27
CA LEU A 60 -19.58 8.44 -12.86
C LEU A 60 -21.08 8.48 -13.19
N THR A 61 -21.48 7.65 -14.15
CA THR A 61 -22.88 7.39 -14.51
C THR A 61 -23.19 5.91 -14.32
N ARG A 62 -24.45 5.56 -14.04
CA ARG A 62 -24.89 4.15 -13.94
C ARG A 62 -24.80 3.40 -15.28
N MET A 63 -24.66 4.13 -16.39
CA MET A 63 -24.45 3.56 -17.71
C MET A 63 -23.02 3.00 -17.88
N GLU A 64 -22.06 3.47 -17.09
CA GLU A 64 -20.65 3.08 -17.16
C GLU A 64 -20.45 1.61 -16.82
N ALA A 65 -19.66 0.92 -17.65
CA ALA A 65 -19.35 -0.50 -17.53
C ALA A 65 -18.85 -0.88 -16.12
N SER A 66 -17.88 -0.11 -15.61
CA SER A 66 -17.34 -0.33 -14.26
C SER A 66 -18.35 -0.04 -13.16
N VAL A 67 -19.32 0.85 -13.37
CA VAL A 67 -20.35 1.16 -12.35
C VAL A 67 -21.35 0.03 -12.21
N GLN A 68 -21.72 -0.64 -13.31
CA GLN A 68 -22.57 -1.84 -13.26
C GLN A 68 -21.90 -2.97 -12.48
N ASP A 69 -20.58 -3.12 -12.60
CA ASP A 69 -19.80 -4.06 -11.80
C ASP A 69 -19.79 -3.63 -10.31
N LEU A 70 -19.56 -2.34 -10.03
CA LEU A 70 -19.50 -1.76 -8.69
C LEU A 70 -20.82 -1.84 -7.91
N GLN A 71 -21.96 -1.82 -8.61
CA GLN A 71 -23.28 -1.99 -7.99
C GLN A 71 -23.48 -3.39 -7.39
N VAL A 72 -22.80 -4.41 -7.95
CA VAL A 72 -22.84 -5.79 -7.44
C VAL A 72 -21.73 -6.02 -6.41
N ASN A 73 -20.53 -5.50 -6.68
CA ASN A 73 -19.39 -5.61 -5.78
C ASN A 73 -18.61 -4.28 -5.73
N PRO A 74 -18.64 -3.54 -4.61
CA PRO A 74 -18.01 -2.22 -4.54
C PRO A 74 -16.48 -2.29 -4.54
N ALA A 75 -15.87 -3.48 -4.47
CA ALA A 75 -14.43 -3.66 -4.47
C ALA A 75 -13.79 -3.24 -5.80
N ALA A 76 -12.74 -2.42 -5.71
CA ALA A 76 -11.98 -1.96 -6.87
C ALA A 76 -10.48 -1.84 -6.55
N SER A 77 -9.67 -1.91 -7.60
CA SER A 77 -8.25 -1.58 -7.54
C SER A 77 -7.90 -0.49 -8.54
N LEU A 78 -7.39 0.65 -8.06
CA LEU A 78 -7.00 1.78 -8.89
C LEU A 78 -5.48 1.78 -9.03
N SER A 79 -4.98 1.84 -10.27
CA SER A 79 -3.57 1.91 -10.61
C SER A 79 -3.24 3.25 -11.29
N MET A 80 -2.20 3.91 -10.78
CA MET A 80 -1.68 5.19 -11.28
C MET A 80 -0.15 5.12 -11.35
N THR A 81 0.46 5.80 -12.31
CA THR A 81 1.91 5.77 -12.53
C THR A 81 2.44 7.11 -13.03
N LEU A 82 3.66 7.46 -12.63
CA LEU A 82 4.35 8.63 -13.16
C LEU A 82 4.63 8.54 -14.67
N ALA A 83 4.44 7.38 -15.31
CA ALA A 83 4.44 7.28 -16.77
C ALA A 83 3.24 7.98 -17.43
N GLN A 84 2.20 8.30 -16.67
CA GLN A 84 1.06 9.12 -17.13
C GLN A 84 1.45 10.60 -17.28
N THR A 85 2.55 11.02 -16.64
CA THR A 85 3.14 12.35 -16.78
C THR A 85 4.40 12.26 -17.66
N ASP A 86 5.04 13.40 -17.93
CA ASP A 86 6.30 13.41 -18.69
C ASP A 86 7.52 12.95 -17.87
N TYR A 87 7.35 12.70 -16.56
CA TYR A 87 8.46 12.39 -15.65
C TYR A 87 9.30 11.21 -16.12
N CYS A 88 8.69 10.04 -16.33
CA CYS A 88 9.46 8.85 -16.67
C CYS A 88 10.13 8.97 -18.04
N ARG A 89 9.48 9.66 -19.00
CA ARG A 89 10.05 9.93 -20.32
C ARG A 89 11.27 10.85 -20.23
N GLN A 90 11.18 11.94 -19.46
CA GLN A 90 12.27 12.89 -19.27
C GLN A 90 13.47 12.28 -18.55
N GLN A 91 13.22 11.34 -17.63
CA GLN A 91 14.28 10.64 -16.90
C GLN A 91 14.83 9.41 -17.64
N GLY A 92 14.29 9.05 -18.81
CA GLY A 92 14.68 7.86 -19.55
C GLY A 92 14.34 6.54 -18.82
N PHE A 93 13.31 6.55 -17.99
CA PHE A 93 12.84 5.36 -17.28
C PHE A 93 11.75 4.64 -18.09
N ASP A 94 11.94 3.34 -18.29
CA ASP A 94 10.88 2.46 -18.75
C ASP A 94 9.69 2.45 -17.75
N PRO A 95 8.42 2.47 -18.21
CA PRO A 95 7.25 2.46 -17.31
C PRO A 95 7.17 1.25 -16.36
N GLN A 96 7.81 0.12 -16.70
CA GLN A 96 7.88 -1.06 -15.85
C GLN A 96 8.99 -0.94 -14.79
N SER A 97 9.96 -0.04 -14.98
CA SER A 97 11.03 0.22 -14.02
C SER A 97 10.47 0.70 -12.67
N PRO A 98 10.98 0.22 -11.53
CA PRO A 98 10.60 0.75 -10.21
C PRO A 98 11.03 2.19 -9.98
N LEU A 99 11.90 2.76 -10.83
CA LEU A 99 12.23 4.18 -10.83
C LEU A 99 11.07 5.03 -11.38
N CYS A 100 10.27 4.45 -12.28
CA CYS A 100 9.00 5.02 -12.72
C CYS A 100 7.91 4.60 -11.72
N ALA A 101 7.79 5.36 -10.63
CA ALA A 101 6.95 4.98 -9.51
C ALA A 101 5.49 4.75 -9.92
N ARG A 102 4.87 3.70 -9.37
CA ARG A 102 3.44 3.40 -9.53
C ARG A 102 2.77 3.14 -8.19
N LEU A 103 1.53 3.57 -8.09
CA LEU A 103 0.66 3.44 -6.93
C LEU A 103 -0.53 2.56 -7.31
N ILE A 104 -0.81 1.56 -6.48
CA ILE A 104 -2.01 0.74 -6.56
C ILE A 104 -2.80 0.92 -5.26
N LEU A 105 -4.05 1.35 -5.38
CA LEU A 105 -4.99 1.56 -4.29
C LEU A 105 -6.05 0.47 -4.35
N SER A 106 -6.11 -0.40 -3.34
CA SER A 106 -7.13 -1.44 -3.22
C SER A 106 -8.15 -1.02 -2.18
N GLY A 107 -9.42 -1.00 -2.56
CA GLY A 107 -10.46 -0.31 -1.82
C GLY A 107 -11.87 -0.67 -2.25
N SER A 108 -12.79 0.17 -1.81
CA SER A 108 -14.15 0.20 -2.33
C SER A 108 -14.41 1.55 -3.02
N VAL A 109 -15.25 1.57 -4.05
CA VAL A 109 -15.75 2.83 -4.63
C VAL A 109 -17.15 3.08 -4.11
N LEU A 110 -17.36 4.23 -3.47
CA LEU A 110 -18.61 4.59 -2.82
C LEU A 110 -19.13 5.91 -3.39
N GLN A 111 -20.45 6.01 -3.58
CA GLN A 111 -21.09 7.27 -3.93
C GLN A 111 -20.97 8.26 -2.76
N VAL A 112 -20.62 9.51 -3.05
CA VAL A 112 -20.53 10.59 -2.06
C VAL A 112 -21.69 11.56 -2.20
N ASN A 113 -22.16 12.08 -1.07
CA ASN A 113 -23.31 12.98 -0.98
C ASN A 113 -23.00 14.18 -0.06
N GLY A 114 -23.84 15.21 -0.10
CA GLY A 114 -23.75 16.36 0.82
C GLY A 114 -22.49 17.21 0.60
N THR A 115 -21.85 17.64 1.69
CA THR A 115 -20.69 18.54 1.65
C THR A 115 -19.46 17.93 0.96
N GLU A 116 -19.29 16.61 1.05
CA GLU A 116 -18.19 15.92 0.36
C GLU A 116 -18.38 15.89 -1.16
N ALA A 117 -19.63 15.82 -1.64
CA ALA A 117 -19.93 15.89 -3.07
C ALA A 117 -19.57 17.26 -3.67
N GLU A 118 -19.76 18.36 -2.93
CA GLU A 118 -19.33 19.69 -3.37
C GLU A 118 -17.81 19.80 -3.48
N PHE A 119 -17.07 19.19 -2.55
CA PHE A 119 -15.61 19.10 -2.66
C PHE A 119 -15.18 18.23 -3.85
N ALA A 120 -15.83 17.08 -4.05
CA ALA A 120 -15.57 16.20 -5.19
C ALA A 120 -15.82 16.93 -6.51
N LYS A 121 -16.95 17.63 -6.64
CA LYS A 121 -17.31 18.46 -7.81
C LYS A 121 -16.23 19.49 -8.12
N LYS A 122 -15.84 20.29 -7.12
CA LYS A 122 -14.76 21.28 -7.28
C LYS A 122 -13.45 20.63 -7.70
N SER A 123 -13.10 19.50 -7.11
CA SER A 123 -11.86 18.77 -7.37
C SER A 123 -11.81 18.20 -8.78
N LEU A 124 -12.91 17.59 -9.24
CA LEU A 124 -13.01 16.97 -10.55
C LEU A 124 -13.09 18.04 -11.65
N PHE A 125 -14.01 19.00 -11.54
CA PHE A 125 -14.22 20.00 -12.61
C PHE A 125 -13.05 20.97 -12.77
N SER A 126 -12.26 21.21 -11.72
CA SER A 126 -11.03 22.02 -11.84
C SER A 126 -9.91 21.32 -12.60
N ARG A 127 -9.90 19.98 -12.63
CA ARG A 127 -8.89 19.18 -13.37
C ARG A 127 -9.40 18.69 -14.72
N HIS A 128 -10.70 18.46 -14.81
CA HIS A 128 -11.41 17.91 -15.96
C HIS A 128 -12.53 18.89 -16.35
N PRO A 129 -12.19 20.05 -16.96
CA PRO A 129 -13.18 21.10 -17.26
C PRO A 129 -14.27 20.61 -18.21
N GLU A 130 -13.99 19.65 -19.09
CA GLU A 130 -14.96 19.06 -20.01
C GLU A 130 -16.14 18.38 -19.29
N MET A 131 -15.94 17.89 -18.05
CA MET A 131 -17.02 17.25 -17.27
C MET A 131 -18.19 18.20 -16.96
N ILE A 132 -17.97 19.52 -17.04
CA ILE A 132 -19.02 20.52 -16.84
C ILE A 132 -20.07 20.44 -17.96
N ASP A 133 -19.63 20.12 -19.18
CA ASP A 133 -20.44 20.13 -20.39
C ASP A 133 -20.95 18.73 -20.77
N TRP A 134 -20.73 17.72 -19.92
CA TRP A 134 -21.21 16.37 -20.16
C TRP A 134 -22.76 16.30 -20.15
N PRO A 135 -23.37 15.36 -20.91
CA PRO A 135 -24.82 15.28 -21.06
C PRO A 135 -25.54 15.12 -19.72
N THR A 136 -26.55 15.96 -19.47
CA THR A 136 -27.26 15.98 -18.18
C THR A 136 -28.24 14.83 -17.99
N ASP A 137 -28.59 14.11 -19.05
CA ASP A 137 -29.53 12.99 -19.08
C ASP A 137 -28.88 11.64 -18.69
N HIS A 138 -27.60 11.63 -18.36
CA HIS A 138 -26.86 10.43 -17.94
C HIS A 138 -26.83 10.20 -16.42
N ASP A 139 -27.59 10.97 -15.62
CA ASP A 139 -27.69 10.81 -14.16
C ASP A 139 -26.34 10.69 -13.44
N TRP A 140 -25.44 11.64 -13.71
CA TRP A 140 -24.11 11.64 -13.14
C TRP A 140 -24.10 11.81 -11.61
N PHE A 141 -23.19 11.10 -10.95
CA PHE A 141 -22.97 11.21 -9.52
C PHE A 141 -21.48 11.23 -9.18
N PHE A 142 -21.16 11.80 -8.02
CA PHE A 142 -19.81 11.81 -7.48
C PHE A 142 -19.55 10.56 -6.67
N ALA A 143 -18.37 9.96 -6.86
CA ALA A 143 -17.91 8.81 -6.09
C ALA A 143 -16.51 9.06 -5.54
N LYS A 144 -16.14 8.28 -4.53
CA LYS A 144 -14.82 8.30 -3.90
C LYS A 144 -14.27 6.88 -3.82
N ALA A 145 -13.00 6.73 -4.18
CA ALA A 145 -12.24 5.54 -3.85
C ALA A 145 -11.84 5.60 -2.37
N ALA A 146 -12.32 4.64 -1.59
CA ALA A 146 -11.98 4.43 -0.19
C ALA A 146 -10.98 3.26 -0.08
N PRO A 147 -9.66 3.51 -0.27
CA PRO A 147 -8.66 2.46 -0.13
C PRO A 147 -8.57 2.02 1.32
N HIS A 148 -8.53 0.70 1.54
CA HIS A 148 -8.13 0.09 2.81
C HIS A 148 -6.70 -0.45 2.74
N HIS A 149 -6.13 -0.56 1.54
CA HIS A 149 -4.77 -0.99 1.30
C HIS A 149 -4.14 -0.22 0.15
N PHE A 150 -2.86 0.12 0.26
CA PHE A 150 -2.08 0.62 -0.88
C PHE A 150 -0.79 -0.18 -1.05
N LEU A 151 -0.37 -0.26 -2.31
CA LEU A 151 0.91 -0.79 -2.74
C LEU A 151 1.64 0.30 -3.53
N LEU A 152 2.82 0.69 -3.05
CA LEU A 152 3.72 1.58 -3.77
C LEU A 152 4.87 0.74 -4.31
N HIS A 153 5.07 0.82 -5.62
CA HIS A 153 6.27 0.30 -6.27
C HIS A 153 7.16 1.47 -6.66
N SER A 154 8.23 1.65 -5.87
CA SER A 154 9.24 2.69 -6.06
C SER A 154 10.59 2.19 -5.58
N ASP A 155 11.68 2.47 -6.31
CA ASP A 155 13.04 2.22 -5.81
C ASP A 155 13.60 3.42 -5.04
N SER A 156 14.22 3.15 -3.90
CA SER A 156 15.06 4.09 -3.17
C SER A 156 16.32 3.31 -2.79
N ARG A 157 17.51 3.78 -3.16
CA ARG A 157 18.79 3.03 -3.07
C ARG A 157 19.19 2.48 -1.69
N ARG A 158 18.36 2.63 -0.66
CA ARG A 158 18.51 1.91 0.60
C ARG A 158 17.79 0.56 0.66
N HIS A 159 16.71 0.33 -0.08
CA HIS A 159 16.01 -0.96 -0.14
C HIS A 159 15.12 -1.03 -1.40
N LYS A 160 15.06 -2.18 -2.09
CA LYS A 160 13.94 -2.48 -3.02
C LYS A 160 12.64 -2.45 -2.21
N THR A 161 11.98 -1.30 -2.15
CA THR A 161 10.77 -1.13 -1.34
C THR A 161 9.53 -1.29 -2.20
N THR A 162 9.06 -2.53 -2.31
CA THR A 162 7.62 -2.74 -2.44
C THR A 162 7.03 -2.40 -1.07
N ALA A 163 6.46 -1.22 -0.93
CA ALA A 163 5.87 -0.78 0.33
C ALA A 163 4.36 -1.02 0.29
N SER A 164 3.88 -1.80 1.24
CA SER A 164 2.48 -2.21 1.37
C SER A 164 1.97 -1.74 2.71
N ALA A 165 0.80 -1.11 2.76
CA ALA A 165 0.22 -0.73 4.04
C ALA A 165 -1.30 -0.60 4.00
N ARG A 166 -1.89 -0.70 5.18
CA ARG A 166 -3.31 -0.40 5.37
C ARG A 166 -3.52 1.11 5.44
N CYS A 167 -4.50 1.58 4.69
CA CYS A 167 -5.03 2.93 4.81
C CYS A 167 -6.05 2.95 5.95
N HIS A 168 -5.92 3.91 6.86
CA HIS A 168 -7.02 4.25 7.75
C HIS A 168 -7.92 5.23 7.02
N VAL A 169 -9.15 4.80 6.72
CA VAL A 169 -10.20 5.70 6.28
C VAL A 169 -10.53 6.57 7.48
N VAL A 170 -10.11 7.84 7.44
CA VAL A 170 -10.62 8.85 8.36
C VAL A 170 -11.99 9.22 7.82
N GLU A 171 -12.99 8.46 8.24
CA GLU A 171 -14.37 8.87 8.07
C GLU A 171 -14.52 10.15 8.89
N ALA A 172 -14.74 11.28 8.22
CA ALA A 172 -15.19 12.48 8.88
C ALA A 172 -16.62 12.22 9.34
N SER A 173 -16.78 11.40 10.39
CA SER A 173 -18.05 11.30 11.08
C SER A 173 -18.36 12.69 11.60
N GLY A 174 -19.36 13.31 10.97
CA GLY A 174 -19.99 14.53 11.43
C GLY A 174 -20.82 14.25 12.68
N ASP A 175 -20.21 13.72 13.73
CA ASP A 175 -20.82 13.57 15.06
C ASP A 175 -20.13 14.49 16.07
N MET A 176 -20.10 15.79 15.73
CA MET A 176 -19.80 16.88 16.68
C MET A 176 -20.91 17.05 17.75
N LYS A 177 -21.97 16.22 17.72
CA LYS A 177 -23.15 16.36 18.56
C LYS A 177 -23.17 15.48 19.82
N SER A 178 -22.24 14.55 20.00
CA SER A 178 -22.21 13.70 21.21
C SER A 178 -21.28 14.27 22.30
N TRP A 179 -20.17 14.90 21.92
CA TRP A 179 -19.21 15.45 22.88
C TRP A 179 -19.54 16.87 23.37
N THR A 180 -20.44 17.57 22.68
CA THR A 180 -20.91 18.90 23.10
C THR A 180 -21.96 18.83 24.21
N PHE A 181 -22.73 17.75 24.33
CA PHE A 181 -23.65 17.55 25.45
C PHE A 181 -22.94 17.15 26.76
N GLY A 182 -21.87 16.37 26.69
CA GLY A 182 -21.08 16.00 27.88
C GLY A 182 -20.33 17.19 28.51
N LEU A 183 -19.75 18.06 27.66
CA LEU A 183 -19.03 19.25 28.11
C LEU A 183 -19.96 20.38 28.58
N MET A 184 -21.18 20.47 28.04
CA MET A 184 -22.17 21.46 28.46
C MET A 184 -22.89 21.09 29.76
N VAL A 185 -23.05 19.78 30.05
CA VAL A 185 -23.62 19.32 31.35
C VAL A 185 -22.61 19.48 32.49
N VAL A 186 -21.32 19.21 32.26
CA VAL A 186 -20.28 19.43 33.29
C VAL A 186 -20.04 20.91 33.57
N ALA A 187 -20.27 21.80 32.60
CA ALA A 187 -20.22 23.25 32.82
C ALA A 187 -21.47 23.81 33.52
N SER A 188 -22.57 23.05 33.61
CA SER A 188 -23.83 23.51 34.22
C SER A 188 -23.96 23.23 35.72
N THR A 189 -23.03 22.47 36.31
CA THR A 189 -23.01 22.14 37.75
C THR A 189 -22.06 23.00 38.58
N PHE A 190 -21.37 23.97 37.97
CA PHE A 190 -20.52 24.91 38.70
C PHE A 190 -21.18 26.29 38.72
N PRO A 191 -21.48 26.87 39.90
CA PRO A 191 -21.90 28.25 39.96
C PRO A 191 -20.77 29.15 39.44
N THR A 192 -21.14 30.08 38.58
CA THR A 192 -20.30 31.18 38.11
C THR A 192 -20.07 32.20 39.23
N ALA A 193 -18.84 32.71 39.31
CA ALA A 193 -18.26 33.65 40.30
C ALA A 193 -17.74 32.93 41.55
N GLU A 194 -16.50 33.08 42.00
CA GLU A 194 -15.56 34.20 41.93
C GLU A 194 -14.13 33.69 41.65
N ALA A 195 -13.26 34.59 41.20
CA ALA A 195 -11.82 34.38 41.17
C ALA A 195 -11.28 34.12 42.59
N MET A 196 -11.34 32.88 43.03
CA MET A 196 -10.87 32.43 44.33
C MET A 196 -9.42 31.94 44.19
N ALA A 197 -8.52 32.79 44.67
CA ALA A 197 -7.19 32.50 45.20
C ALA A 197 -6.46 31.25 44.66
N LEU A 198 -5.53 31.53 43.76
CA LEU A 198 -4.54 30.60 43.22
C LEU A 198 -3.52 30.20 44.31
N TYR A 199 -3.93 29.35 45.28
CA TYR A 199 -3.13 28.40 46.09
C TYR A 199 -3.99 27.86 47.27
N ASP A 200 -5.01 27.05 46.99
CA ASP A 200 -5.67 26.24 48.03
C ASP A 200 -5.02 24.85 48.07
N PRO A 201 -4.50 24.36 49.21
CA PRO A 201 -3.95 23.00 49.32
C PRO A 201 -4.92 21.92 48.83
N LYS A 202 -6.24 22.17 48.85
CA LYS A 202 -7.26 21.26 48.33
C LYS A 202 -7.18 21.04 46.81
N LEU A 203 -6.73 22.03 46.04
CA LEU A 203 -6.56 21.88 44.59
C LEU A 203 -5.36 20.99 44.25
N CYS A 204 -4.29 21.08 45.04
CA CYS A 204 -3.13 20.19 44.92
C CYS A 204 -3.54 18.73 45.19
N PHE A 205 -4.37 18.47 46.20
CA PHE A 205 -4.87 17.11 46.47
C PHE A 205 -5.77 16.57 45.35
N LEU A 206 -6.54 17.44 44.67
CA LEU A 206 -7.33 17.02 43.51
C LEU A 206 -6.44 16.67 42.30
N LEU A 207 -5.42 17.49 42.02
CA LEU A 207 -4.45 17.23 40.96
C LEU A 207 -3.62 15.97 41.23
N ASP A 208 -3.18 15.78 42.47
CA ASP A 208 -2.50 14.56 42.91
C ASP A 208 -3.42 13.33 42.78
N GLY A 209 -4.71 13.49 43.06
CA GLY A 209 -5.72 12.45 42.82
C GLY A 209 -5.82 12.04 41.35
N PHE A 210 -5.86 13.01 40.42
CA PHE A 210 -5.85 12.72 38.98
C PHE A 210 -4.55 12.03 38.53
N LEU A 211 -3.40 12.43 39.08
CA LEU A 211 -2.11 11.80 38.79
C LEU A 211 -2.05 10.36 39.31
N VAL A 212 -2.62 10.08 40.49
CA VAL A 212 -2.70 8.72 41.06
C VAL A 212 -3.62 7.83 40.23
N VAL A 213 -4.78 8.33 39.80
CA VAL A 213 -5.70 7.57 38.92
C VAL A 213 -5.03 7.28 37.57
N TYR A 214 -4.36 8.26 36.98
CA TYR A 214 -3.62 8.08 35.73
C TYR A 214 -2.50 7.02 35.88
N GLY A 215 -1.77 7.05 36.99
CA GLY A 215 -0.77 6.04 37.34
C GLY A 215 -1.36 4.63 37.48
N LEU A 216 -2.52 4.48 38.12
CA LEU A 216 -3.22 3.18 38.24
C LEU A 216 -3.68 2.64 36.89
N VAL A 217 -4.19 3.50 36.00
CA VAL A 217 -4.61 3.08 34.66
C VAL A 217 -3.42 2.63 33.82
N ILE A 218 -2.31 3.38 33.82
CA ILE A 218 -1.11 3.01 33.07
C ILE A 218 -0.47 1.74 33.64
N THR A 219 -0.35 1.62 34.96
CA THR A 219 0.19 0.41 35.60
C THR A 219 -0.71 -0.80 35.34
N GLY A 220 -2.03 -0.63 35.34
CA GLY A 220 -2.98 -1.66 34.92
C GLY A 220 -2.78 -2.11 33.47
N MET A 221 -2.59 -1.17 32.53
CA MET A 221 -2.26 -1.47 31.14
C MET A 221 -0.90 -2.17 31.00
N PHE A 222 0.11 -1.76 31.76
CA PHE A 222 1.46 -2.33 31.72
C PHE A 222 1.51 -3.74 32.30
N ILE A 223 0.82 -4.00 33.42
CA ILE A 223 0.66 -5.35 33.98
C ILE A 223 -0.10 -6.24 32.99
N LYS A 224 -1.16 -5.72 32.35
CA LYS A 224 -1.89 -6.44 31.31
C LYS A 224 -0.98 -6.83 30.14
N GLU A 225 -0.08 -5.95 29.71
CA GLU A 225 0.89 -6.22 28.65
C GLU A 225 1.97 -7.23 29.06
N LYS A 226 2.49 -7.13 30.29
CA LYS A 226 3.57 -7.99 30.81
C LYS A 226 3.10 -9.39 31.24
N PHE A 227 1.87 -9.56 31.73
CA PHE A 227 1.38 -10.84 32.25
C PHE A 227 0.56 -11.66 31.23
N PHE A 228 -0.20 -11.02 30.32
CA PHE A 228 -1.03 -11.77 29.37
C PHE A 228 -0.29 -12.23 28.10
N ARG A 229 0.86 -11.63 27.74
CA ARG A 229 1.71 -12.16 26.65
C ARG A 229 2.54 -13.38 27.06
N THR A 230 2.88 -13.51 28.35
CA THR A 230 3.68 -14.65 28.85
C THR A 230 2.84 -15.92 28.92
N LYS A 231 1.54 -15.81 29.23
CA LYS A 231 0.60 -16.94 29.15
C LYS A 231 0.29 -17.39 27.72
N GLY A 232 0.29 -16.48 26.74
CA GLY A 232 0.15 -16.84 25.32
C GLY A 232 1.36 -17.59 24.77
N LYS A 233 2.58 -17.12 25.11
CA LYS A 233 3.83 -17.76 24.64
C LYS A 233 4.10 -19.14 25.26
N LEU A 234 3.76 -19.35 26.53
CA LEU A 234 4.00 -20.63 27.20
C LEU A 234 3.13 -21.79 26.68
N VAL A 235 1.95 -21.50 26.08
CA VAL A 235 1.07 -22.54 25.53
C VAL A 235 1.48 -22.92 24.09
N GLU A 236 1.98 -21.98 23.29
CA GLU A 236 2.50 -22.27 21.94
C GLU A 236 3.87 -22.97 21.97
N ASP A 237 4.77 -22.57 22.87
CA ASP A 237 6.10 -23.19 22.97
C ASP A 237 6.05 -24.65 23.49
N ALA A 238 5.02 -25.01 24.28
CA ALA A 238 4.80 -26.37 24.79
C ALA A 238 4.17 -27.33 23.77
N LEU A 239 3.59 -26.83 22.68
CA LEU A 239 3.05 -27.66 21.59
C LEU A 239 4.10 -28.01 20.53
N TYR A 240 5.23 -27.29 20.49
CA TYR A 240 6.26 -27.45 19.44
C TYR A 240 7.60 -28.01 19.95
N THR A 241 7.69 -28.45 21.21
CA THR A 241 8.92 -28.99 21.82
C THR A 241 8.85 -30.46 22.22
N ASP A 242 8.08 -31.28 21.52
CA ASP A 242 8.04 -32.73 21.78
C ASP A 242 8.26 -33.60 20.54
N LEU A 243 9.31 -33.31 19.75
CA LEU A 243 9.99 -34.29 18.89
C LEU A 243 11.45 -33.85 18.63
N LYS A 244 12.31 -33.86 19.65
CA LYS A 244 13.76 -33.90 19.41
C LYS A 244 14.55 -34.62 20.50
N GLY A 245 14.83 -35.88 20.22
CA GLY A 245 15.93 -36.71 20.73
C GLY A 245 15.99 -37.94 19.81
N SER A 246 17.11 -38.47 19.36
CA SER A 246 18.50 -38.34 19.78
C SER A 246 19.41 -38.75 18.61
N ASP A 247 20.58 -38.14 18.57
CA ASP A 247 21.88 -38.70 18.18
C ASP A 247 22.10 -39.43 16.85
N GLY A 248 23.08 -38.88 16.10
CA GLY A 248 24.29 -39.62 15.79
C GLY A 248 24.34 -40.35 14.45
N GLY A 249 25.29 -39.95 13.60
CA GLY A 249 25.85 -40.81 12.55
C GLY A 249 25.67 -40.27 11.14
N GLY A 250 26.79 -40.00 10.47
CA GLY A 250 26.83 -39.60 9.06
C GLY A 250 26.38 -40.71 8.11
N GLY A 251 25.94 -40.29 6.92
CA GLY A 251 25.64 -41.18 5.80
C GLY A 251 24.54 -40.60 4.93
N TYR A 252 24.90 -40.03 3.78
CA TYR A 252 23.90 -39.72 2.75
C TYR A 252 23.33 -41.05 2.21
N GLN A 253 22.04 -41.29 2.39
CA GLN A 253 21.33 -42.35 1.68
C GLN A 253 20.77 -41.83 0.34
N PRO A 254 20.87 -42.60 -0.76
CA PRO A 254 20.34 -42.20 -2.06
C PRO A 254 18.84 -42.52 -2.16
N LEU A 255 18.06 -41.60 -2.73
CA LEU A 255 16.65 -41.83 -3.02
C LEU A 255 16.48 -42.78 -4.22
N VAL A 256 15.76 -43.87 -3.96
CA VAL A 256 15.36 -44.91 -4.91
C VAL A 256 14.46 -44.31 -6.00
N ARG A 257 14.77 -44.59 -7.27
CA ARG A 257 13.86 -44.34 -8.41
C ARG A 257 13.10 -45.63 -8.68
N ASP A 258 11.78 -45.59 -8.50
CA ASP A 258 10.92 -46.71 -8.84
C ASP A 258 10.99 -47.05 -10.32
N ALA A 259 10.97 -48.35 -10.55
CA ALA A 259 11.13 -49.02 -11.82
C ALA A 259 9.79 -49.60 -12.26
N GLU A 260 9.14 -48.99 -13.26
CA GLU A 260 8.29 -49.75 -14.17
C GLU A 260 8.52 -49.26 -15.61
N ARG A 261 9.39 -50.01 -16.29
CA ARG A 261 9.72 -49.90 -17.71
C ARG A 261 8.91 -50.95 -18.47
N GLY A 262 7.81 -50.53 -19.09
CA GLY A 262 7.10 -51.33 -20.10
C GLY A 262 7.89 -51.40 -21.40
N ARG A 263 8.03 -52.61 -21.95
CA ARG A 263 8.86 -52.99 -23.09
C ARG A 263 8.39 -52.43 -24.44
N ASN A 264 9.39 -52.25 -25.30
CA ASN A 264 9.42 -51.86 -26.71
C ASN A 264 8.42 -52.61 -27.62
N ARG A 265 7.81 -51.88 -28.56
CA ARG A 265 7.54 -52.38 -29.92
C ARG A 265 7.59 -51.22 -30.93
N TRP A 266 8.66 -51.19 -31.72
CA TRP A 266 8.85 -50.31 -32.87
C TRP A 266 8.23 -50.99 -34.10
N THR A 267 7.43 -50.26 -34.87
CA THR A 267 7.15 -50.54 -36.28
C THR A 267 7.32 -49.25 -37.07
N HIS A 268 8.10 -49.38 -38.13
CA HIS A 268 8.53 -48.46 -39.19
C HIS A 268 7.38 -47.65 -39.82
N ASP A 269 7.50 -46.34 -40.06
CA ASP A 269 7.89 -45.79 -41.38
C ASP A 269 7.93 -44.23 -41.43
N GLU A 270 9.00 -43.74 -42.07
CA GLU A 270 9.28 -42.46 -42.80
C GLU A 270 8.62 -41.11 -42.42
N SER A 271 9.43 -40.14 -41.96
CA SER A 271 9.36 -38.72 -42.40
C SER A 271 10.64 -37.95 -42.01
N PRO A 272 11.16 -37.03 -42.84
CA PRO A 272 12.59 -36.82 -43.02
C PRO A 272 13.07 -35.50 -42.40
N TYR A 273 13.58 -35.51 -41.18
CA TYR A 273 14.62 -34.57 -40.72
C TYR A 273 15.20 -35.10 -39.41
N SER A 274 16.51 -35.39 -39.40
CA SER A 274 17.23 -36.12 -38.35
C SER A 274 17.79 -35.21 -37.25
N ASP A 275 17.57 -35.57 -35.99
CA ASP A 275 18.25 -34.99 -34.83
C ASP A 275 19.63 -35.64 -34.58
N LEU A 276 20.63 -34.80 -34.34
CA LEU A 276 22.04 -35.16 -34.15
C LEU A 276 22.33 -35.79 -32.78
N SER A 277 23.18 -36.81 -32.84
CA SER A 277 23.64 -37.73 -31.79
C SER A 277 24.26 -37.11 -30.52
N LYS A 278 23.95 -37.73 -29.37
CA LYS A 278 24.69 -37.61 -28.10
C LYS A 278 26.12 -38.14 -28.21
N ARG A 279 27.08 -37.42 -27.61
CA ARG A 279 28.35 -37.99 -27.12
C ARG A 279 28.32 -38.10 -25.59
N THR A 280 28.79 -39.24 -25.12
CA THR A 280 29.01 -39.62 -23.72
C THR A 280 30.35 -39.09 -23.20
N ASP A 281 30.47 -39.20 -21.88
CA ASP A 281 31.68 -39.19 -21.04
C ASP A 281 32.02 -37.88 -20.34
N GLY A 282 31.91 -37.96 -19.01
CA GLY A 282 32.20 -36.92 -18.05
C GLY A 282 33.66 -36.89 -17.64
N ASP A 283 34.11 -35.71 -17.23
CA ASP A 283 35.29 -35.49 -16.41
C ASP A 283 35.20 -34.04 -15.91
N TYR A 284 34.57 -33.82 -14.75
CA TYR A 284 34.61 -32.52 -14.08
C TYR A 284 35.94 -32.42 -13.34
N LYS A 285 36.91 -31.72 -13.95
CA LYS A 285 38.11 -31.23 -13.24
C LYS A 285 37.76 -29.93 -12.52
N GLU A 286 37.97 -29.91 -11.21
CA GLU A 286 37.84 -28.75 -10.35
C GLU A 286 38.73 -27.59 -10.82
N LEU A 287 38.22 -26.35 -10.74
CA LEU A 287 38.98 -25.14 -11.06
C LEU A 287 39.91 -24.76 -9.88
N PRO A 288 41.19 -24.44 -10.14
CA PRO A 288 42.14 -24.13 -9.07
C PRO A 288 41.91 -22.73 -8.50
N ILE A 289 41.95 -22.62 -7.17
CA ILE A 289 42.05 -21.36 -6.45
C ILE A 289 43.49 -20.83 -6.59
N LYS A 290 43.68 -19.64 -7.16
CA LYS A 290 44.96 -18.92 -7.06
C LYS A 290 44.77 -17.42 -6.80
N ARG A 291 45.45 -16.99 -5.75
CA ARG A 291 45.55 -15.63 -5.18
C ARG A 291 46.34 -14.66 -6.06
N GLU A 292 46.00 -13.39 -5.85
CA GLU A 292 46.78 -12.14 -5.95
C GLU A 292 47.03 -11.43 -7.31
N ARG A 293 46.33 -10.29 -7.42
CA ARG A 293 46.83 -8.91 -7.62
C ARG A 293 47.12 -8.46 -9.05
N GLN A 294 46.29 -7.52 -9.55
CA GLN A 294 46.79 -6.26 -10.12
C GLN A 294 45.73 -5.16 -10.07
N LYS A 295 46.10 -4.06 -9.38
CA LYS A 295 45.35 -2.83 -9.21
C LYS A 295 45.64 -1.95 -10.44
N LYS A 296 44.67 -1.75 -11.34
CA LYS A 296 44.71 -0.69 -12.37
C LYS A 296 43.31 -0.21 -12.77
N ASN A 297 43.22 1.11 -12.93
CA ASN A 297 42.12 1.98 -13.38
C ASN A 297 41.04 2.40 -12.37
N GLU A 298 41.45 3.37 -11.54
CA GLU A 298 40.62 4.21 -10.68
C GLU A 298 40.00 5.44 -11.40
N GLN A 299 40.03 5.50 -12.74
CA GLN A 299 39.66 6.73 -13.48
C GLN A 299 38.34 6.67 -14.27
N VAL A 300 37.59 5.56 -14.25
CA VAL A 300 36.37 5.43 -15.08
C VAL A 300 35.07 5.70 -14.30
N TYR A 301 35.12 5.85 -12.97
CA TYR A 301 33.93 6.00 -12.13
C TYR A 301 33.85 7.32 -11.34
N GLN A 302 34.39 8.42 -11.88
CA GLN A 302 34.20 9.76 -11.28
C GLN A 302 33.10 10.61 -11.95
N GLY A 303 32.44 10.13 -13.01
CA GLY A 303 31.46 10.92 -13.77
C GLY A 303 29.98 10.77 -13.41
N LEU A 304 29.59 9.80 -12.56
CA LEU A 304 28.17 9.44 -12.36
C LEU A 304 27.62 9.79 -10.96
N SER A 305 28.40 10.48 -10.14
CA SER A 305 28.03 10.75 -8.73
C SER A 305 27.07 11.92 -8.57
N SER A 306 27.02 12.88 -9.51
CA SER A 306 26.15 14.06 -9.38
C SER A 306 24.68 13.79 -9.67
N ALA A 307 24.34 12.88 -10.58
CA ALA A 307 22.96 12.70 -11.07
C ALA A 307 22.04 11.85 -10.16
N THR A 308 22.52 11.45 -8.98
CA THR A 308 21.86 10.40 -8.17
C THR A 308 21.29 10.88 -6.84
N ARG A 309 21.43 12.18 -6.59
CA ARG A 309 20.77 12.89 -5.49
C ARG A 309 19.41 13.45 -5.94
N ASP A 310 19.15 13.41 -7.24
CA ASP A 310 18.11 14.21 -7.85
C ASP A 310 16.72 13.64 -7.64
N THR A 311 16.40 12.34 -7.65
CA THR A 311 14.99 11.87 -7.63
C THR A 311 14.10 12.44 -6.50
N TYR A 312 14.64 12.67 -5.30
CA TYR A 312 13.89 13.29 -4.19
C TYR A 312 14.01 14.83 -4.14
N ASP A 313 15.08 15.42 -4.70
CA ASP A 313 15.32 16.88 -4.76
C ASP A 313 14.77 17.52 -6.07
N SER A 314 14.57 16.69 -7.10
CA SER A 314 14.11 16.96 -8.47
C SER A 314 12.59 17.07 -8.55
N LEU A 315 11.89 16.38 -7.63
CA LEU A 315 10.50 16.66 -7.37
C LEU A 315 10.45 17.94 -6.52
N GLN A 316 10.20 19.10 -7.15
CA GLN A 316 9.88 20.34 -6.45
C GLN A 316 8.56 20.15 -5.68
N MET A 317 8.65 19.56 -4.49
CA MET A 317 7.52 19.27 -3.63
C MET A 317 7.07 20.57 -2.97
N GLN A 318 5.87 21.03 -3.29
CA GLN A 318 5.23 22.12 -2.56
C GLN A 318 4.93 21.62 -1.13
N PRO A 319 5.36 22.33 -0.07
CA PRO A 319 5.08 21.92 1.30
C PRO A 319 3.59 22.04 1.58
N LEU A 320 2.97 20.93 2.00
CA LEU A 320 1.57 20.93 2.44
C LEU A 320 1.46 21.61 3.81
N PRO A 321 0.41 22.40 4.08
CA PRO A 321 0.19 23.01 5.37
C PRO A 321 0.09 21.95 6.48
N ALA A 322 0.74 22.22 7.60
CA ALA A 322 0.61 21.39 8.80
C ALA A 322 -0.85 21.44 9.27
N ARG A 323 -1.42 20.26 9.56
CA ARG A 323 -2.73 20.12 10.18
C ARG A 323 -2.57 20.13 11.70
#